data_AF-A0A8S2TSV9-F1
#
_entry.id   AF-A0A8S2TSV9-F1
#
_cell.length_a   1.000
_cell.length_b   1.000
_cell.length_c   1.000
_cell.angle_alpha   90.00
_cell.angle_beta   90.00
_cell.angle_gamma   90.00
#
_symmetry.space_group_name_H-M   'P 1'
#
loop_
_entity.id
_entity.type
_entity.pdbx_description
1 polymer ?
#
loop_
_entity_poly.entity_id
_entity_poly.type
_entity_poly.pdbx_seq_one_letter_code
_entity_poly.pdbx_strand_id
1 'polypeptide(L)' 'PLPVVKYTVDVYTADKRNAGTNANVFINIFGECGDTGERPLEYSTRKGNKFERNQMDSFVVEAVS' A
#
# COMPACT_ATOMS: atom_id res chain seq x y z
N PRO A 1 14.15 -13.87 -17.82
CA PRO A 1 13.44 -12.70 -17.23
C PRO A 1 13.61 -12.72 -15.71
N LEU A 2 13.78 -11.55 -15.07
CA LEU A 2 13.78 -11.47 -13.61
C LEU A 2 12.39 -11.82 -13.05
N PRO A 3 12.30 -12.60 -11.96
CA PRO A 3 11.01 -12.92 -11.34
C PRO A 3 10.26 -11.69 -10.85
N VAL A 4 8.93 -11.75 -10.92
CA VAL A 4 8.03 -10.76 -10.31
C VAL A 4 7.52 -11.32 -9.00
N VAL A 5 7.77 -10.60 -7.92
CA VAL A 5 7.36 -10.94 -6.55
C VAL A 5 6.18 -10.06 -6.14
N LYS A 6 5.18 -10.65 -5.49
CA LYS A 6 4.01 -9.94 -4.96
C LYS A 6 4.17 -9.73 -3.46
N TYR A 7 4.07 -8.49 -3.02
CA TYR A 7 4.08 -8.08 -1.63
C TYR A 7 2.66 -7.74 -1.19
N THR A 8 2.25 -8.27 -0.04
CA THR A 8 1.06 -7.80 0.67
C THR A 8 1.47 -6.68 1.62
N VAL A 9 0.88 -5.50 1.42
CA VAL A 9 1.10 -4.32 2.25
C VAL A 9 -0.16 -4.04 3.05
N ASP A 10 -0.07 -4.22 4.36
CA ASP A 10 -1.15 -3.93 5.30
C ASP A 10 -0.96 -2.56 5.92
N VAL A 11 -1.95 -1.68 5.74
CA VAL A 11 -1.94 -0.31 6.26
C VAL A 11 -2.99 -0.18 7.35
N TYR A 12 -2.56 0.16 8.56
CA TYR A 12 -3.45 0.40 9.71
C TYR A 12 -3.58 1.90 9.95
N THR A 13 -4.78 2.43 9.75
CA THR A 13 -5.09 3.82 10.03
C THR A 13 -5.58 3.95 11.47
N ALA A 14 -4.92 4.80 12.26
CA ALA A 14 -5.15 4.89 13.70
C ALA A 14 -6.59 5.27 14.08
N ASP A 15 -7.02 4.84 15.26
CA ASP A 15 -8.28 5.28 15.89
C ASP A 15 -8.13 6.66 16.56
N LYS A 16 -7.79 7.67 15.76
CA LYS A 16 -7.66 9.06 16.22
C LYS A 16 -8.54 9.98 15.38
N ARG A 17 -9.09 11.03 16.00
CA ARG A 17 -9.84 12.07 15.28
C ARG A 17 -8.98 12.61 14.13
N ASN A 18 -9.57 12.64 12.93
CA ASN A 18 -8.94 13.08 11.67
C ASN A 18 -7.74 12.23 11.20
N ALA A 19 -7.65 10.96 11.58
CA ALA A 19 -6.60 10.06 11.09
C ALA A 19 -6.83 9.56 9.65
N GLY A 20 -8.08 9.58 9.18
CA GLY A 20 -8.41 9.13 7.82
C GLY A 20 -8.13 10.18 6.74
N THR A 21 -8.03 9.74 5.49
CA THR A 21 -7.73 10.62 4.35
C THR A 21 -8.40 10.15 3.04
N ASN A 22 -8.68 11.10 2.15
CA ASN A 22 -9.09 10.86 0.77
C ASN A 22 -7.97 11.17 -0.25
N ALA A 23 -6.75 11.42 0.23
CA ALA A 23 -5.61 11.69 -0.64
C ALA A 23 -5.16 10.44 -1.40
N ASN A 24 -4.43 10.65 -2.50
CA ASN A 24 -3.71 9.57 -3.17
C ASN A 24 -2.50 9.17 -2.31
N VAL A 25 -2.43 7.90 -1.92
CA VAL A 25 -1.33 7.35 -1.11
C VAL A 25 -0.46 6.45 -1.98
N PHE A 26 0.85 6.56 -1.81
CA PHE A 26 1.86 5.82 -2.57
C PHE A 26 2.85 5.14 -1.63
N ILE A 27 3.48 4.06 -2.09
CA ILE A 27 4.57 3.37 -1.41
C ILE A 27 5.75 3.18 -2.36
N ASN A 28 6.98 3.22 -1.85
CA ASN A 28 8.17 2.78 -2.57
C ASN A 28 8.94 1.77 -1.70
N ILE A 29 9.21 0.58 -2.23
CA ILE A 29 9.91 -0.50 -1.54
C ILE A 29 11.37 -0.53 -2.04
N PHE A 30 12.32 -0.44 -1.11
CA PHE A 30 13.76 -0.46 -1.39
C PHE A 30 14.37 -1.80 -1.02
N GLY A 31 15.19 -2.36 -1.90
CA GLY A 31 15.94 -3.59 -1.70
C GLY A 31 17.36 -3.50 -2.28
N GLU A 32 18.11 -4.60 -2.20
CA GLU A 32 19.52 -4.65 -2.65
C GLU A 32 19.70 -4.38 -4.15
N CYS A 33 18.69 -4.71 -4.96
CA CYS A 33 18.69 -4.51 -6.42
C CYS A 33 18.10 -3.16 -6.88
N GLY A 34 17.82 -2.24 -5.95
CA GLY A 34 17.16 -0.96 -6.23
C GLY A 34 15.77 -0.87 -5.60
N ASP A 35 14.93 0.00 -6.14
CA ASP A 35 13.59 0.28 -5.60
C ASP A 35 12.46 0.05 -6.62
N THR A 36 11.24 -0.03 -6.12
CA THR A 36 10.06 -0.25 -6.97
C THR A 36 9.63 1.01 -7.72
N GLY A 37 10.18 2.18 -7.44
CA GLY A 37 9.53 3.46 -7.72
C GLY A 37 8.23 3.62 -6.92
N GLU A 38 7.54 4.74 -7.13
CA GLU A 38 6.26 4.99 -6.47
C GLU A 38 5.16 4.06 -7.00
N ARG A 39 4.48 3.38 -6.07
CA ARG A 39 3.38 2.45 -6.34
C ARG A 39 2.11 2.97 -5.67
N PRO A 40 1.04 3.28 -6.44
CA PRO A 40 -0.20 3.78 -5.87
C PRO A 40 -0.91 2.68 -5.08
N LEU A 41 -1.34 3.01 -3.86
CA LEU A 41 -2.19 2.15 -3.04
C LEU A 41 -3.66 2.41 -3.39
N GLU A 42 -4.02 2.14 -4.64
CA GLU A 42 -5.33 2.49 -5.20
C GLU A 42 -6.39 1.41 -4.97
N TYR A 43 -6.01 0.14 -5.10
CA TYR A 43 -6.91 -1.01 -5.06
C TYR A 43 -6.65 -1.84 -3.81
N SER A 44 -7.39 -1.56 -2.75
CA SER A 44 -7.38 -2.44 -1.57
C SER A 44 -8.13 -3.74 -1.88
N THR A 45 -7.69 -4.83 -1.27
CA THR A 45 -8.45 -6.09 -1.27
C THR A 45 -9.76 -5.97 -0.47
N ARG A 46 -9.87 -4.96 0.40
CA ARG A 46 -11.10 -4.59 1.10
C ARG A 46 -11.99 -3.72 0.20
N LYS A 47 -13.30 -3.95 0.24
CA LYS A 47 -14.29 -3.10 -0.45
C LYS A 47 -14.58 -1.84 0.39
N GLY A 48 -14.64 -0.69 -0.28
CA GLY A 48 -15.03 0.60 0.32
C GLY A 48 -13.95 1.66 0.23
N ASN A 49 -14.15 2.77 0.95
CA ASN A 49 -13.10 3.78 1.10
C ASN A 49 -11.93 3.21 1.89
N LYS A 50 -10.74 3.60 1.45
CA LYS A 50 -9.44 3.19 1.99
C LYS A 50 -8.89 4.30 2.88
N PHE A 51 -8.03 3.95 3.82
CA PHE A 51 -7.40 4.88 4.77
C PHE A 51 -8.40 5.61 5.67
N GLU A 52 -9.44 4.92 6.12
CA GLU A 52 -10.41 5.48 7.07
C GLU A 52 -9.97 5.27 8.52
N ARG A 53 -10.41 6.13 9.44
CA ARG A 53 -10.11 6.00 10.88
C ARG A 53 -10.44 4.59 11.39
N ASN A 54 -9.52 4.00 12.15
CA ASN A 54 -9.69 2.67 12.76
C ASN A 54 -9.93 1.55 11.72
N GLN A 55 -9.24 1.63 10.58
CA GLN A 55 -9.38 0.68 9.48
C GLN A 55 -8.03 0.06 9.12
N MET A 56 -8.08 -1.20 8.70
CA MET A 56 -7.00 -1.89 8.03
C MET A 56 -7.34 -2.06 6.55
N ASP A 57 -6.43 -1.66 5.67
CA ASP A 57 -6.51 -1.87 4.23
C ASP A 57 -5.29 -2.66 3.76
N SER A 58 -5.51 -3.72 2.98
CA SER A 58 -4.42 -4.51 2.39
C SER A 58 -4.31 -4.25 0.90
N PHE A 59 -3.09 -4.16 0.38
CA PHE A 59 -2.77 -3.90 -1.02
C PHE A 59 -1.78 -4.93 -1.54
N VAL A 60 -1.83 -5.21 -2.84
CA VAL A 60 -0.84 -6.06 -3.52
C VAL A 60 0.06 -5.18 -4.37
N VAL A 61 1.37 -5.23 -4.10
CA VAL A 61 2.39 -4.52 -4.87
C VAL A 61 3.30 -5.53 -5.54
N GLU A 62 3.50 -5.38 -6.85
CA GLU A 62 4.43 -6.22 -7.61
C GLU A 62 5.78 -5.53 -7.73
N ALA A 63 6.87 -6.25 -7.44
CA ALA A 63 8.24 -5.81 -7.63
C ALA A 63 9.04 -6.86 -8.42
N VAL A 64 10.02 -6.39 -9.19
CA VAL A 64 10.96 -7.28 -9.87
C VAL A 64 12.11 -7.60 -8.91
N SER A 65 12.47 -8.87 -8.81
CA SER A 65 13.62 -9.36 -8.01
C SER A 65 14.71 -9.93 -8.89
#